data_AF-A0ABD2YB45-F1
#
_entry.id   AF-A0ABD2YB45-F1
#
_cell.length_a   1.000
_cell.length_b   1.000
_cell.length_c   1.000
_cell.angle_alpha   90.00
_cell.angle_beta   90.00
_cell.angle_gamma   90.00
#
_symmetry.space_group_name_H-M   'P 1'
#
loop_
_entity.id
_entity.type
_entity.pdbx_description
1 polymer ?
#
loop_
_entity_poly.entity_id
_entity_poly.type
_entity_poly.pdbx_seq_one_letter_code
_entity_poly.pdbx_strand_id
1 'polypeptide(L)'
;MSSIKQSTVDMKWGILRSFGWSDVDILNRFRNLPYTIKMSEAKMRKTLDFFMNELGYNPAYLASHPNLFTVSLEGRLKPRYEVMKILNENNLGKRKLSLYYVFCFPEPKFVKDYLLPYKDEIPYVYESCIKRHLQIED
;
A
#
# COMPACT_ATOMS: atom_id res chain seq x y z
N MET A 1 -9.72 26.51 6.30
CA MET A 1 -9.85 25.07 6.00
C MET A 1 -11.29 24.83 5.60
N SER A 2 -11.56 24.29 4.40
CA SER A 2 -12.94 23.99 4.00
C SER A 2 -13.49 22.85 4.87
N SER A 3 -14.71 23.02 5.37
CA SER A 3 -15.41 21.99 6.13
C SER A 3 -15.70 20.79 5.22
N ILE A 4 -15.32 19.59 5.66
CA ILE A 4 -15.68 18.35 4.95
C ILE A 4 -17.19 18.18 5.07
N LYS A 5 -17.88 17.99 3.94
CA LYS A 5 -19.32 17.75 3.94
C LYS A 5 -19.64 16.39 4.57
N GLN A 6 -20.69 16.34 5.40
CA GLN A 6 -21.15 15.09 6.02
C GLN A 6 -21.43 14.00 4.97
N SER A 7 -22.02 14.37 3.83
CA SER A 7 -22.26 13.45 2.72
C SER A 7 -20.99 12.79 2.17
N THR A 8 -19.84 13.49 2.20
CA THR A 8 -18.55 12.89 1.84
C THR A 8 -18.12 11.84 2.86
N VAL A 9 -18.32 12.09 4.15
CA VAL A 9 -18.01 11.12 5.22
C VAL A 9 -18.91 9.88 5.09
N ASP A 10 -20.21 10.07 4.92
CA ASP A 10 -21.19 8.99 4.80
C ASP A 10 -20.88 8.09 3.59
N MET A 11 -20.54 8.69 2.45
CA MET A 11 -20.10 7.96 1.26
C MET A 11 -18.85 7.11 1.55
N LYS A 12 -17.85 7.66 2.25
CA LYS A 12 -16.61 6.92 2.59
C LYS A 12 -16.88 5.76 3.55
N TRP A 13 -17.77 5.94 4.51
CA TRP A 13 -18.22 4.86 5.38
C TRP A 13 -18.98 3.78 4.63
N GLY A 14 -19.84 4.18 3.69
CA GLY A 14 -20.51 3.24 2.78
C GLY A 14 -19.53 2.36 2.01
N ILE A 15 -18.43 2.94 1.53
CA ILE A 15 -17.35 2.17 0.88
C ILE A 15 -16.69 1.21 1.86
N LEU A 16 -16.30 1.65 3.07
CA LEU A 16 -15.67 0.74 4.04
C LEU A 16 -16.60 -0.42 4.42
N ARG A 17 -17.88 -0.14 4.67
CA ARG A 17 -18.90 -1.15 4.97
C ARG A 17 -19.09 -2.13 3.80
N SER A 18 -19.04 -1.67 2.55
CA SER A 18 -19.12 -2.57 1.39
C SER A 18 -17.93 -3.52 1.28
N PHE A 19 -16.82 -3.21 1.96
CA PHE A 19 -15.66 -4.09 2.12
C PHE A 19 -15.67 -4.86 3.45
N GLY A 20 -16.80 -4.89 4.16
CA GLY A 20 -16.96 -5.68 5.39
C GLY A 20 -16.38 -5.06 6.67
N TRP A 21 -16.10 -3.75 6.67
CA TRP A 21 -15.65 -3.05 7.87
C TRP A 21 -16.81 -2.85 8.84
N SER A 22 -16.59 -3.16 10.13
CA SER A 22 -17.55 -2.85 11.19
C SER A 22 -17.52 -1.36 11.55
N ASP A 23 -18.57 -0.86 12.22
CA ASP A 23 -18.57 0.51 12.72
C ASP A 23 -17.43 0.75 13.72
N VAL A 24 -17.02 -0.27 14.48
CA VAL A 24 -15.87 -0.19 15.39
C VAL A 24 -14.56 -0.01 14.61
N ASP A 25 -14.35 -0.75 13.52
CA ASP A 25 -13.18 -0.58 12.65
C ASP A 25 -13.13 0.81 12.02
N ILE A 26 -14.28 1.29 11.56
CA ILE A 26 -14.43 2.61 10.95
C ILE A 26 -14.11 3.71 11.97
N LEU A 27 -14.63 3.62 13.19
CA LEU A 27 -14.36 4.58 14.28
C LEU A 27 -12.91 4.54 14.75
N ASN A 28 -12.31 3.36 14.90
CA ASN A 28 -10.90 3.20 15.23
C ASN A 28 -10.01 3.85 14.17
N ARG A 29 -10.39 3.69 12.90
CA ARG A 29 -9.69 4.35 11.80
C ARG A 29 -9.93 5.85 11.78
N PHE A 30 -11.12 6.32 12.18
CA PHE A 30 -11.57 7.72 12.09
C PHE A 30 -10.62 8.71 12.78
N ARG A 31 -10.06 8.30 13.93
CA ARG A 31 -9.07 9.10 14.67
C ARG A 31 -7.79 9.39 13.87
N ASN A 32 -7.49 8.59 12.85
CA ASN A 32 -6.29 8.67 12.01
C ASN A 32 -6.60 8.98 10.53
N LEU A 33 -7.84 9.40 10.23
CA LEU A 33 -8.45 9.44 8.89
C LEU A 33 -8.34 10.75 8.07
N PRO A 34 -7.57 11.82 8.42
CA PRO A 34 -7.51 13.02 7.57
C PRO A 34 -7.12 12.73 6.11
N TYR A 35 -6.29 11.71 5.88
CA TYR A 35 -5.83 11.34 4.53
C TYR A 35 -6.87 10.52 3.76
N THR A 36 -7.55 9.57 4.41
CA THR A 36 -8.56 8.72 3.75
C THR A 36 -9.80 9.50 3.32
N ILE A 37 -10.13 10.61 4.01
CA ILE A 37 -11.18 11.53 3.55
C ILE A 37 -10.78 12.26 2.27
N LYS A 38 -9.51 12.66 2.14
CA LYS A 38 -8.97 13.36 0.95
C LYS A 38 -8.78 12.45 -0.28
N MET A 39 -8.74 11.14 -0.07
CA MET A 39 -8.61 10.17 -1.14
C MET A 39 -9.86 10.14 -2.02
N SER A 40 -9.72 10.09 -3.35
CA SER A 40 -10.88 9.92 -4.24
C SER A 40 -11.59 8.57 -3.99
N GLU A 41 -12.88 8.47 -4.34
CA GLU A 41 -13.60 7.19 -4.22
C GLU A 41 -12.92 6.08 -5.02
N ALA A 42 -12.58 6.34 -6.29
CA ALA A 42 -11.93 5.35 -7.15
C ALA A 42 -10.60 4.86 -6.55
N LYS A 43 -9.78 5.77 -6.01
CA LYS A 43 -8.52 5.40 -5.36
C LYS A 43 -8.76 4.56 -4.11
N MET A 44 -9.76 4.93 -3.30
CA MET A 44 -10.11 4.17 -2.09
C MET A 44 -10.53 2.74 -2.40
N ARG A 45 -11.42 2.55 -3.38
CA ARG A 45 -11.87 1.21 -3.80
C ARG A 45 -10.73 0.36 -4.31
N LYS A 46 -9.89 0.90 -5.21
CA LYS A 46 -8.70 0.19 -5.73
C LYS A 46 -7.71 -0.20 -4.62
N THR A 47 -7.48 0.68 -3.65
CA THR A 47 -6.59 0.38 -2.53
C THR A 47 -7.17 -0.69 -1.60
N LEU A 48 -8.47 -0.64 -1.30
CA LEU A 48 -9.13 -1.67 -0.49
C LEU A 48 -9.15 -3.02 -1.20
N ASP A 49 -9.44 -3.04 -2.51
CA ASP A 49 -9.43 -4.24 -3.35
C ASP A 49 -8.05 -4.92 -3.32
N PHE A 50 -6.99 -4.17 -3.56
CA PHE A 50 -5.62 -4.67 -3.46
C PHE A 50 -5.32 -5.26 -2.07
N PHE A 51 -5.62 -4.54 -0.99
CA PHE A 51 -5.28 -5.03 0.34
C PHE A 51 -6.14 -6.21 0.82
N MET A 52 -7.43 -6.18 0.55
CA MET A 52 -8.38 -7.13 1.14
C MET A 52 -8.61 -8.33 0.25
N ASN A 53 -8.78 -8.11 -1.06
CA ASN A 53 -9.10 -9.18 -2.00
C ASN A 53 -7.83 -9.84 -2.56
N GLU A 54 -6.80 -9.05 -2.91
CA GLU A 54 -5.55 -9.63 -3.43
C GLU A 54 -4.61 -10.09 -2.30
N LEU A 55 -4.42 -9.28 -1.25
CA LEU A 55 -3.48 -9.60 -0.16
C LEU A 55 -4.13 -10.28 1.06
N GLY A 56 -5.46 -10.38 1.10
CA GLY A 56 -6.18 -11.07 2.17
C GLY A 56 -6.17 -10.37 3.53
N TYR A 57 -5.88 -9.06 3.59
CA TYR A 57 -5.93 -8.33 4.85
C TYR A 57 -7.36 -8.10 5.34
N ASN A 58 -7.54 -8.27 6.65
CA ASN A 58 -8.81 -8.01 7.31
C ASN A 58 -8.99 -6.51 7.68
N PRO A 59 -10.24 -6.05 7.85
CA PRO A 59 -10.55 -4.67 8.25
C PRO A 59 -9.79 -4.18 9.49
N ALA A 60 -9.75 -4.98 10.57
CA ALA A 60 -9.15 -4.60 11.84
C ALA A 60 -7.62 -4.33 11.71
N TYR A 61 -6.93 -5.14 10.91
CA TYR A 61 -5.52 -4.94 10.59
C TYR A 61 -5.31 -3.63 9.84
N LEU A 62 -6.12 -3.35 8.82
CA LEU A 62 -6.04 -2.11 8.05
C LEU A 62 -6.43 -0.87 8.87
N ALA A 63 -7.38 -1.02 9.80
CA ALA A 63 -7.80 0.04 10.71
C ALA A 63 -6.65 0.45 11.66
N SER A 64 -5.87 -0.52 12.13
CA SER A 64 -4.71 -0.31 13.01
C SER A 64 -3.43 0.15 12.29
N HIS A 65 -3.35 0.04 10.96
CA HIS A 65 -2.18 0.42 10.14
C HIS A 65 -2.49 1.54 9.13
N PRO A 66 -2.81 2.77 9.60
CA PRO A 66 -3.28 3.85 8.73
C PRO A 66 -2.28 4.28 7.64
N ASN A 67 -0.98 4.09 7.88
CA ASN A 67 0.08 4.42 6.94
C ASN A 67 0.00 3.65 5.62
N LEU A 68 -0.68 2.51 5.59
CA LEU A 68 -0.90 1.75 4.34
C LEU A 68 -1.72 2.53 3.31
N PHE A 69 -2.50 3.52 3.74
CA PHE A 69 -3.35 4.32 2.84
C PHE A 69 -2.74 5.68 2.49
N THR A 70 -1.61 6.04 3.09
CA THR A 70 -0.89 7.29 2.78
C THR A 70 0.11 7.12 1.65
N VAL A 71 0.51 5.88 1.35
CA VAL A 71 1.42 5.53 0.26
C VAL A 71 0.67 5.34 -1.07
N SER A 72 1.36 5.51 -2.19
CA SER A 72 0.76 5.36 -3.52
C SER A 72 0.57 3.87 -3.87
N LEU A 73 -0.62 3.53 -4.36
CA LEU A 73 -0.92 2.16 -4.80
C LEU A 73 -0.03 1.74 -5.96
N GLU A 74 -0.09 2.49 -7.07
CA GLU A 74 0.65 2.16 -8.29
C GLU A 74 2.14 2.52 -8.18
N GLY A 75 2.48 3.56 -7.43
CA GLY A 75 3.87 4.03 -7.32
C GLY A 75 4.71 3.33 -6.26
N ARG A 76 4.10 2.75 -5.21
CA ARG A 76 4.85 2.14 -4.10
C ARG A 76 4.33 0.77 -3.69
N LEU A 77 3.03 0.61 -3.44
CA LEU A 77 2.50 -0.65 -2.91
C LEU A 77 2.70 -1.81 -3.88
N LYS A 78 2.16 -1.70 -5.10
CA LYS A 78 2.26 -2.76 -6.11
C LYS A 78 3.70 -3.06 -6.54
N PRO A 79 4.55 -2.07 -6.87
CA PRO A 79 5.94 -2.36 -7.25
C PRO A 79 6.71 -3.10 -6.16
N ARG A 80 6.55 -2.69 -4.89
CA ARG A 80 7.25 -3.35 -3.77
C ARG A 80 6.67 -4.72 -3.45
N TYR A 81 5.37 -4.90 -3.59
CA TYR A 81 4.75 -6.22 -3.45
C TYR A 81 5.29 -7.20 -4.50
N GLU A 82 5.40 -6.76 -5.75
CA GLU A 82 5.94 -7.59 -6.84
C GLU A 82 7.39 -8.00 -6.57
N VAL A 83 8.24 -7.06 -6.14
CA VAL A 83 9.62 -7.38 -5.72
C VAL A 83 9.61 -8.42 -4.61
N MET A 84 8.79 -8.24 -3.58
CA MET A 84 8.71 -9.18 -2.46
C MET A 84 8.22 -10.56 -2.89
N LYS A 85 7.25 -10.61 -3.82
CA LYS A 85 6.73 -11.86 -4.39
C LYS A 85 7.83 -12.60 -5.15
N ILE A 86 8.55 -11.93 -6.04
CA ILE A 86 9.63 -12.53 -6.84
C ILE A 86 10.77 -12.99 -5.94
N LEU A 87 11.18 -12.19 -4.97
CA LEU A 87 12.20 -12.59 -4.00
C LEU A 87 11.77 -13.86 -3.26
N ASN A 88 10.53 -13.92 -2.78
CA ASN A 88 10.01 -15.09 -2.09
C ASN A 88 9.92 -16.34 -3.01
N GLU A 89 9.48 -16.19 -4.26
CA GLU A 89 9.42 -17.28 -5.24
C GLU A 89 10.81 -17.84 -5.59
N ASN A 90 11.84 -16.99 -5.60
CA ASN A 90 13.23 -17.38 -5.85
C ASN A 90 13.97 -17.80 -4.57
N ASN A 91 13.29 -17.85 -3.42
CA ASN A 91 13.89 -18.09 -2.10
C ASN A 91 15.03 -17.11 -1.74
N LEU A 92 14.96 -15.90 -2.29
CA LEU A 92 15.86 -14.79 -2.02
C LEU A 92 15.27 -13.92 -0.90
N GLY A 93 16.10 -13.43 0.01
CA GLY A 93 15.63 -12.63 1.15
C GLY A 93 16.16 -13.11 2.49
N LYS A 94 17.11 -12.37 3.07
CA LYS A 94 17.65 -12.69 4.40
C LYS A 94 16.68 -12.42 5.57
N ARG A 95 15.64 -11.60 5.37
CA ARG A 95 14.67 -11.20 6.41
C ARG A 95 13.24 -11.20 5.88
N LYS A 96 12.39 -12.06 6.46
CA LYS A 96 10.95 -12.01 6.29
C LYS A 96 10.37 -10.90 7.19
N LEU A 97 10.45 -9.65 6.73
CA LEU A 97 9.70 -8.55 7.35
C LEU A 97 8.25 -8.60 6.87
N SER A 98 7.33 -8.10 7.70
CA SER A 98 5.94 -7.92 7.26
C SER A 98 5.89 -6.94 6.09
N LEU A 99 4.98 -7.19 5.14
CA LEU A 99 4.76 -6.32 3.98
C LEU A 99 4.47 -4.88 4.40
N TYR A 100 3.83 -4.67 5.55
CA TYR A 100 3.65 -3.34 6.14
C TYR A 100 4.96 -2.55 6.22
N TYR A 101 6.02 -3.13 6.81
CA TYR A 101 7.30 -2.43 6.94
C TYR A 101 7.93 -2.15 5.57
N VAL A 102 7.85 -3.10 4.66
CA VAL A 102 8.38 -2.95 3.30
C VAL A 102 7.65 -1.84 2.55
N PHE A 103 6.33 -1.72 2.69
CA PHE A 103 5.54 -0.65 2.09
C PHE A 103 5.85 0.73 2.69
N CYS A 104 6.19 0.79 3.98
CA CYS A 104 6.47 2.03 4.68
C CYS A 104 7.93 2.48 4.61
N PHE A 105 8.86 1.67 4.09
CA PHE A 105 10.27 2.08 4.04
C PHE A 105 10.51 3.31 3.15
N PRO A 106 11.42 4.21 3.56
CA PRO A 106 11.99 5.19 2.64
C PRO A 106 12.60 4.49 1.42
N GLU A 107 12.54 5.15 0.26
CA GLU A 107 13.03 4.58 -1.00
C GLU A 107 14.50 4.11 -0.93
N PRO A 108 15.45 4.90 -0.38
CA PRO A 108 16.85 4.47 -0.31
C PRO A 108 17.04 3.20 0.51
N LYS A 109 16.22 3.02 1.55
CA LYS A 109 16.25 1.81 2.38
C LYS A 109 15.68 0.61 1.64
N PHE A 110 14.56 0.78 0.93
CA PHE A 110 13.98 -0.29 0.12
C PHE A 110 14.97 -0.75 -0.97
N VAL A 111 15.56 0.17 -1.71
CA VAL A 111 16.55 -0.15 -2.75
C VAL A 111 17.76 -0.89 -2.16
N LYS A 112 18.33 -0.37 -1.08
CA LYS A 112 19.51 -0.96 -0.42
C LYS A 112 19.25 -2.37 0.11
N ASP A 113 18.07 -2.62 0.68
CA ASP A 113 17.79 -3.86 1.40
C ASP A 113 17.11 -4.93 0.53
N TYR A 114 16.39 -4.53 -0.53
CA TYR A 114 15.53 -5.43 -1.34
C TYR A 114 15.78 -5.41 -2.85
N LEU A 115 16.57 -4.47 -3.38
CA LEU A 115 16.89 -4.44 -4.82
C LEU A 115 18.38 -4.69 -5.06
N LEU A 116 19.26 -3.84 -4.51
CA LEU A 116 20.71 -3.94 -4.72
C LEU A 116 21.33 -5.30 -4.35
N PRO A 117 20.92 -5.98 -3.26
CA PRO A 117 21.52 -7.27 -2.89
C PRO A 117 21.19 -8.41 -3.85
N TYR A 118 20.19 -8.24 -4.72
CA TYR A 118 19.68 -9.28 -5.61
C TYR A 118 19.73 -8.85 -7.09
N LYS A 119 20.46 -7.77 -7.40
CA LYS A 119 20.47 -7.16 -8.74
C LYS A 119 20.93 -8.15 -9.84
N ASP A 120 21.77 -9.12 -9.50
CA ASP A 120 22.33 -10.06 -10.46
C ASP A 120 21.41 -11.30 -10.61
N GLU A 121 20.64 -11.62 -9.57
CA GLU A 121 19.65 -12.69 -9.55
C GLU A 121 18.28 -12.29 -10.12
N ILE A 122 17.89 -11.01 -9.98
CA ILE A 122 16.64 -10.45 -10.50
C ILE A 122 16.88 -9.19 -11.36
N PRO A 123 17.73 -9.25 -12.40
CA PRO A 123 18.16 -8.06 -13.16
C PRO A 123 16.99 -7.31 -13.81
N TYR A 124 16.02 -8.03 -14.38
CA TYR A 124 14.82 -7.42 -14.97
C TYR A 124 13.99 -6.61 -13.97
N VAL A 125 13.82 -7.12 -12.74
CA VAL A 125 13.04 -6.47 -11.69
C VAL A 125 13.77 -5.24 -11.17
N TYR A 126 15.08 -5.37 -10.97
CA TYR A 126 15.96 -4.27 -10.58
C TYR A 126 15.87 -3.13 -11.60
N GLU A 127 16.07 -3.43 -12.89
CA GLU A 127 16.02 -2.45 -13.97
C GLU A 127 14.63 -1.79 -14.09
N SER A 128 13.55 -2.57 -14.06
CA SER A 128 12.18 -2.05 -14.13
C SER A 128 11.86 -1.10 -12.96
N CYS A 129 12.27 -1.46 -11.74
CA CYS A 129 12.05 -0.63 -10.57
C CYS A 129 12.86 0.67 -10.64
N ILE A 130 14.13 0.61 -11.06
CA ILE A 130 14.98 1.81 -11.21
C ILE A 130 14.48 2.71 -12.35
N LYS A 131 14.08 2.15 -13.49
CA LYS A 131 13.53 2.92 -14.63
C LYS A 131 12.26 3.68 -14.25
N ARG A 132 11.33 3.04 -13.54
CA ARG A 132 10.12 3.69 -12.99
C ARG A 132 10.44 4.83 -12.02
N HIS A 133 11.60 4.80 -11.37
CA HIS A 133 12.04 5.85 -10.44
C HIS A 133 12.73 7.04 -11.11
N LEU A 134 13.33 6.86 -12.29
CA LEU A 134 14.10 7.91 -12.97
C LEU A 134 13.28 8.72 -14.00
N GLN A 135 12.00 8.40 -14.24
CA GLN A 135 11.19 9.01 -15.31
C GLN A 135 11.91 9.04 -16.67
N ILE A 136 12.67 7.99 -16.99
CA ILE A 136 13.25 7.83 -18.33
C ILE A 136 12.19 7.04 -19.11
N GLU A 137 11.32 7.76 -19.82
CA GLU A 137 10.57 7.22 -20.95
C GLU A 137 11.52 7.21 -22.15
N ASP A 138 11.60 6.06 -22.84
CA ASP A 138 12.25 5.94 -24.15
C ASP A 138 11.41 6.63 -25.23
#